data_AF-A0A433Q4W2-F1
#
_entry.id   AF-A0A433Q4W2-F1
#
_cell.length_a   1.000
_cell.length_b   1.000
_cell.length_c   1.000
_cell.angle_alpha   90.00
_cell.angle_beta   90.00
_cell.angle_gamma   90.00
#
_symmetry.space_group_name_H-M   'P 1'
#
loop_
_entity.id
_entity.type
_entity.pdbx_description
1 polymer ?
#
loop_
_entity_poly.entity_id
_entity_poly.type
_entity_poly.pdbx_seq_one_letter_code
_entity_poly.pdbx_strand_id
1 'polypeptide(L)'
;MPDIDHGPKSLSSKRVFFAILKRCILLGAVAVVFSLTLALLREYNPDKSQHLHRRSDQADMANRRGEPSKYYRNRGPYYRNHGPYYRNEGPYYHNHGPYYRNKGPYYRNKGPYYRNEGPYYRNNDPNYKREEEEYDGGGYNIVPGMPHVEDWAKQPLHEGCFDKKPRTSQIVISSQRDTRDTLHGGILLNARWDCYDFASTIKPTDEPIENTIYHSYWRSDLTPFGEKQVSTLRSFFATQNANHSTLFLWSNGELISPLLTNLKSIVGDRLQIRLYDTEVLAKGTPIEGSPHLSIKDDLAYLDGDLVRLLVLYKYGGMWFDMDTLFVRDMSPVLSQEWLGQFDCFMPEGLPFNGAFMRFRKDSPYVCEMLGEMATGPSPRKNTVDWGGYLYYRVYRRLLQHGIKPFSTLPWCFTDSVSCTAENSMPHAFDEAEFPKERLDQTFAFHWHNQWHRSPGSVFRYLDDLHKKTLGW
;
A
#
# COMPACT_ATOMS: atom_id res chain seq x y z
N MET A 1 22.18 68.17 -18.42
CA MET A 1 21.06 68.04 -19.38
C MET A 1 20.84 66.56 -19.67
N PRO A 2 19.59 66.13 -19.87
CA PRO A 2 19.23 64.71 -19.98
C PRO A 2 19.33 64.22 -21.43
N ASP A 3 19.16 62.92 -21.62
CA ASP A 3 18.48 62.40 -22.80
C ASP A 3 17.47 61.32 -22.38
N ILE A 4 16.37 61.23 -23.13
CA ILE A 4 15.18 60.41 -22.83
C ILE A 4 14.86 59.59 -24.08
N ASP A 5 14.67 58.28 -23.95
CA ASP A 5 13.56 57.65 -24.68
C ASP A 5 13.01 56.39 -23.99
N HIS A 6 11.77 56.04 -24.35
CA HIS A 6 10.87 55.14 -23.65
C HIS A 6 10.67 53.78 -24.35
N GLY A 7 10.40 52.75 -23.54
CA GLY A 7 9.83 51.48 -23.99
C GLY A 7 9.00 50.85 -22.84
N PRO A 8 7.76 50.38 -23.09
CA PRO A 8 6.80 50.13 -22.01
C PRO A 8 7.05 48.81 -21.26
N LYS A 9 7.13 48.88 -19.93
CA LYS A 9 7.05 47.69 -19.06
C LYS A 9 5.62 47.16 -19.04
N SER A 10 5.42 45.91 -19.45
CA SER A 10 4.11 45.25 -19.40
C SER A 10 3.66 45.02 -17.95
N LEU A 11 2.74 45.86 -17.46
CA LEU A 11 2.04 45.58 -16.21
C LEU A 11 1.03 44.45 -16.43
N SER A 12 1.19 43.39 -15.64
CA SER A 12 0.24 42.27 -15.57
C SER A 12 -1.21 42.75 -15.45
N SER A 13 -2.06 42.33 -16.39
CA SER A 13 -3.49 42.64 -16.48
C SER A 13 -4.23 42.51 -15.14
N LYS A 14 -3.84 41.54 -14.31
CA LYS A 14 -4.40 41.31 -12.96
C LYS A 14 -4.25 42.54 -12.04
N ARG A 15 -3.15 43.29 -12.11
CA ARG A 15 -2.92 44.47 -11.23
C ARG A 15 -3.79 45.68 -11.63
N VAL A 16 -4.06 45.87 -12.92
CA VAL A 16 -4.96 46.93 -13.41
C VAL A 16 -6.41 46.63 -12.99
N PHE A 17 -6.84 45.38 -13.12
CA PHE A 17 -8.18 44.94 -12.72
C PHE A 17 -8.44 45.19 -11.22
N PHE A 18 -7.51 44.80 -10.34
CA PHE A 18 -7.64 45.03 -8.88
C PHE A 18 -7.62 46.53 -8.50
N ALA A 19 -6.88 47.38 -9.22
CA ALA A 19 -6.86 48.82 -8.96
C ALA A 19 -8.19 49.50 -9.33
N ILE A 20 -8.81 49.09 -10.45
CA ILE A 20 -10.13 49.58 -10.87
C ILE A 20 -11.21 49.09 -9.91
N LEU A 21 -11.20 47.80 -9.54
CA LEU A 21 -12.19 47.22 -8.62
C LEU A 21 -12.17 47.91 -7.24
N LYS A 22 -10.98 48.21 -6.69
CA LYS A 22 -10.86 48.98 -5.43
C LYS A 22 -11.42 50.41 -5.53
N ARG A 23 -11.28 51.09 -6.69
CA ARG A 23 -11.86 52.43 -6.88
C ARG A 23 -13.39 52.39 -7.05
N CYS A 24 -13.94 51.40 -7.75
CA CYS A 24 -15.39 51.25 -7.91
C CYS A 24 -16.12 50.92 -6.61
N ILE A 25 -15.50 50.12 -5.72
CA ILE A 25 -16.06 49.79 -4.41
C ILE A 25 -16.08 51.00 -3.48
N LEU A 26 -15.08 51.90 -3.54
CA LEU A 26 -15.05 53.13 -2.72
C LEU A 26 -16.05 54.22 -3.17
N LEU A 27 -16.65 54.11 -4.37
CA LEU A 27 -17.52 55.14 -4.96
C LEU A 27 -18.99 54.71 -5.09
N GLY A 28 -19.40 53.59 -4.47
CA GLY A 28 -20.81 53.16 -4.41
C GLY A 28 -21.44 52.74 -5.75
N ALA A 29 -20.64 52.58 -6.81
CA ALA A 29 -21.12 52.34 -8.18
C ALA A 29 -21.36 50.85 -8.51
N VAL A 30 -22.01 50.11 -7.60
CA VAL A 30 -22.23 48.65 -7.74
C VAL A 30 -23.02 48.28 -9.01
N ALA A 31 -23.91 49.16 -9.48
CA ALA A 31 -24.74 48.92 -10.67
C ALA A 31 -23.93 48.77 -11.97
N VAL A 32 -22.82 49.51 -12.14
CA VAL A 32 -22.07 49.54 -13.42
C VAL A 32 -21.26 48.25 -13.64
N VAL A 33 -20.80 47.61 -12.57
CA VAL A 33 -20.04 46.34 -12.63
C VAL A 33 -20.94 45.18 -13.07
N PHE A 34 -22.21 45.19 -12.67
CA PHE A 34 -23.18 44.16 -13.07
C PHE A 34 -23.48 44.23 -14.58
N SER A 35 -23.61 45.44 -15.15
CA SER A 35 -23.88 45.62 -16.58
C SER A 35 -22.74 45.15 -17.49
N LEU A 36 -21.46 45.36 -17.12
CA LEU A 36 -20.34 44.82 -17.91
C LEU A 36 -20.21 43.30 -17.80
N THR A 37 -20.56 42.72 -16.65
CA THR A 37 -20.50 41.27 -16.46
C THR A 37 -21.55 40.53 -17.31
N LEU A 38 -22.75 41.10 -17.45
CA LEU A 38 -23.77 40.57 -18.36
C LEU A 38 -23.43 40.75 -19.85
N ALA A 39 -22.67 41.78 -20.22
CA ALA A 39 -22.22 41.98 -21.60
C ALA A 39 -21.20 40.91 -22.04
N LEU A 40 -20.23 40.58 -21.18
CA LEU A 40 -19.21 39.56 -21.46
C LEU A 40 -19.75 38.12 -21.42
N LEU A 41 -20.88 37.87 -20.75
CA LEU A 41 -21.57 36.57 -20.78
C LEU A 41 -22.47 36.37 -22.00
N ARG A 42 -22.55 37.34 -22.93
CA ARG A 42 -23.41 37.28 -24.13
C ARG A 42 -22.67 36.93 -25.44
N GLU A 43 -21.36 36.66 -25.39
CA GLU A 43 -20.52 36.31 -26.55
C GLU A 43 -19.91 34.90 -26.50
N TYR A 44 -20.41 34.00 -25.65
CA TYR A 44 -19.97 32.60 -25.62
C TYR A 44 -20.98 31.67 -26.29
N ASN A 45 -20.71 31.27 -27.54
CA ASN A 45 -21.57 30.38 -28.34
C ASN A 45 -20.89 29.00 -28.55
N PRO A 46 -21.40 27.91 -27.93
CA PRO A 46 -20.72 26.62 -27.88
C PRO A 46 -21.11 25.69 -29.05
N ASP A 47 -20.88 26.11 -30.31
CA ASP A 47 -21.32 25.30 -31.47
C ASP A 47 -20.39 25.35 -32.71
N LYS A 48 -19.06 25.40 -32.50
CA LYS A 48 -18.04 25.31 -33.57
C LYS A 48 -16.76 24.56 -33.16
N SER A 49 -16.85 23.27 -32.83
CA SER A 49 -15.66 22.38 -32.84
C SER A 49 -15.95 20.91 -33.15
N GLN A 50 -17.07 20.60 -33.80
CA GLN A 50 -17.32 19.29 -34.41
C GLN A 50 -17.59 19.49 -35.90
N HIS A 51 -16.62 19.15 -36.75
CA HIS A 51 -16.75 18.61 -38.11
C HIS A 51 -15.37 18.58 -38.80
N LEU A 52 -15.21 17.65 -39.75
CA LEU A 52 -14.00 17.28 -40.49
C LEU A 52 -12.85 16.63 -39.68
N HIS A 53 -12.30 15.48 -40.06
CA HIS A 53 -12.86 14.33 -40.79
C HIS A 53 -11.99 13.09 -40.49
N ARG A 54 -12.59 11.91 -40.32
CA ARG A 54 -11.87 10.62 -40.41
C ARG A 54 -11.81 10.16 -41.86
N ARG A 55 -10.78 9.35 -42.19
CA ARG A 55 -10.57 8.56 -43.43
C ARG A 55 -10.21 9.39 -44.69
N SER A 56 -9.42 8.88 -45.65
CA SER A 56 -8.48 7.73 -45.68
C SER A 56 -7.62 7.81 -46.98
N ASP A 57 -6.66 6.89 -47.09
CA ASP A 57 -6.10 6.34 -48.35
C ASP A 57 -4.94 7.04 -49.09
N GLN A 58 -3.83 6.28 -49.11
CA GLN A 58 -3.00 5.90 -50.27
C GLN A 58 -2.16 6.93 -51.06
N ALA A 59 -0.85 6.74 -50.89
CA ALA A 59 0.09 6.33 -51.94
C ALA A 59 0.80 7.37 -52.85
N ASP A 60 2.12 7.35 -52.68
CA ASP A 60 3.16 7.14 -53.72
C ASP A 60 4.01 8.33 -54.24
N MET A 61 5.30 8.01 -54.37
CA MET A 61 6.39 8.68 -55.12
C MET A 61 6.82 10.14 -54.77
N ALA A 62 8.08 10.55 -54.92
CA ALA A 62 9.36 9.82 -54.99
C ALA A 62 10.60 10.77 -54.93
N ASN A 63 11.60 10.39 -54.12
CA ASN A 63 13.05 10.38 -54.45
C ASN A 63 13.93 11.67 -54.46
N ARG A 64 15.21 11.45 -54.06
CA ARG A 64 16.46 12.24 -54.20
C ARG A 64 16.73 13.33 -53.14
N ARG A 65 17.92 13.52 -52.55
CA ARG A 65 19.26 12.84 -52.43
C ARG A 65 20.00 13.57 -51.28
N GLY A 66 21.00 13.07 -50.53
CA GLY A 66 21.66 11.76 -50.38
C GLY A 66 22.87 11.88 -49.41
N GLU A 67 23.06 10.94 -48.47
CA GLU A 67 24.28 10.06 -48.34
C GLU A 67 25.43 10.58 -47.42
N PRO A 68 26.32 9.70 -46.86
CA PRO A 68 26.11 8.28 -46.46
C PRO A 68 26.83 7.76 -45.17
N SER A 69 26.20 6.76 -44.51
CA SER A 69 26.81 5.64 -43.73
C SER A 69 27.50 5.91 -42.36
N LYS A 70 27.63 4.95 -41.41
CA LYS A 70 27.47 3.47 -41.43
C LYS A 70 26.76 2.93 -40.17
N TYR A 71 25.87 1.95 -40.34
CA TYR A 71 25.53 0.95 -39.31
C TYR A 71 25.55 -0.45 -39.94
N TYR A 72 26.17 -1.41 -39.27
CA TYR A 72 26.18 -2.81 -39.73
C TYR A 72 24.89 -3.53 -39.31
N ARG A 73 24.32 -4.28 -40.25
CA ARG A 73 23.10 -5.08 -40.08
C ARG A 73 23.39 -6.48 -40.59
N ASN A 74 23.22 -7.51 -39.76
CA ASN A 74 23.34 -8.90 -40.19
C ASN A 74 21.97 -9.61 -40.14
N ARG A 75 21.74 -10.56 -41.06
CA ARG A 75 20.42 -11.15 -41.34
C ARG A 75 20.25 -12.55 -40.73
N GLY A 76 19.04 -12.87 -40.30
CA GLY A 76 18.54 -14.24 -40.09
C GLY A 76 17.28 -14.47 -40.94
N PRO A 77 16.97 -15.71 -41.38
CA PRO A 77 15.94 -15.97 -42.39
C PRO A 77 14.51 -16.02 -41.84
N TYR A 78 13.56 -15.59 -42.65
CA TYR A 78 12.12 -15.76 -42.41
C TYR A 78 11.63 -17.14 -42.87
N TYR A 79 10.75 -17.76 -42.09
CA TYR A 79 9.82 -18.79 -42.60
C TYR A 79 8.39 -18.39 -42.29
N ARG A 80 7.51 -18.60 -43.27
CA ARG A 80 6.06 -18.31 -43.23
C ARG A 80 5.36 -19.61 -43.59
N ASN A 81 4.29 -20.00 -42.89
CA ASN A 81 3.39 -21.02 -43.40
C ASN A 81 1.94 -20.80 -42.92
N HIS A 82 0.96 -21.31 -43.67
CA HIS A 82 -0.43 -20.85 -43.64
C HIS A 82 -1.45 -21.84 -43.05
N GLY A 83 -2.45 -21.29 -42.35
CA GLY A 83 -3.84 -21.76 -42.31
C GLY A 83 -4.27 -22.61 -41.09
N PRO A 84 -5.61 -22.78 -40.85
CA PRO A 84 -6.76 -22.13 -41.47
C PRO A 84 -7.54 -21.17 -40.52
N TYR A 85 -8.40 -20.33 -41.08
CA TYR A 85 -9.31 -19.45 -40.32
C TYR A 85 -10.62 -20.15 -39.95
N TYR A 86 -11.17 -19.85 -38.77
CA TYR A 86 -12.62 -19.84 -38.56
C TYR A 86 -13.06 -18.61 -37.75
N ARG A 87 -13.96 -17.84 -38.34
CA ARG A 87 -14.72 -16.72 -37.75
C ARG A 87 -16.06 -17.28 -37.28
N ASN A 88 -16.57 -16.82 -36.14
CA ASN A 88 -18.00 -16.91 -35.82
C ASN A 88 -18.45 -15.65 -35.08
N GLU A 89 -19.58 -15.12 -35.51
CA GLU A 89 -20.34 -14.07 -34.79
C GLU A 89 -21.40 -14.74 -33.89
N GLY A 90 -22.02 -13.97 -32.98
CA GLY A 90 -22.84 -14.50 -31.88
C GLY A 90 -24.12 -15.25 -32.29
N PRO A 91 -24.83 -15.85 -31.29
CA PRO A 91 -25.81 -15.03 -30.55
C PRO A 91 -25.91 -15.31 -29.03
N TYR A 92 -26.71 -14.50 -28.34
CA TYR A 92 -27.08 -14.62 -26.92
C TYR A 92 -27.99 -15.85 -26.63
N TYR A 93 -27.96 -16.39 -25.40
CA TYR A 93 -29.13 -16.67 -24.51
C TYR A 93 -28.71 -17.29 -23.15
N HIS A 94 -29.65 -17.44 -22.20
CA HIS A 94 -29.43 -17.71 -20.76
C HIS A 94 -29.68 -19.16 -20.28
N ASN A 95 -29.05 -19.51 -19.14
CA ASN A 95 -29.43 -20.47 -18.07
C ASN A 95 -30.07 -21.84 -18.40
N HIS A 96 -29.41 -22.94 -17.96
CA HIS A 96 -29.76 -23.79 -16.80
C HIS A 96 -28.81 -25.02 -16.72
N GLY A 97 -28.60 -25.62 -15.54
CA GLY A 97 -27.88 -26.91 -15.39
C GLY A 97 -28.74 -28.14 -15.74
N PRO A 98 -28.27 -29.41 -15.59
CA PRO A 98 -27.09 -29.86 -14.84
C PRO A 98 -26.17 -30.86 -15.60
N TYR A 99 -25.18 -31.43 -14.88
CA TYR A 99 -24.25 -32.54 -15.19
C TYR A 99 -24.21 -33.15 -16.62
N TYR A 100 -23.04 -33.04 -17.27
CA TYR A 100 -22.57 -34.07 -18.22
C TYR A 100 -21.11 -34.47 -17.95
N ARG A 101 -20.95 -35.73 -17.54
CA ARG A 101 -19.67 -36.43 -17.43
C ARG A 101 -19.35 -37.03 -18.80
N ASN A 102 -18.31 -36.55 -19.48
CA ASN A 102 -17.89 -37.16 -20.75
C ASN A 102 -16.48 -37.74 -20.65
N LYS A 103 -16.34 -39.04 -20.95
CA LYS A 103 -15.04 -39.72 -21.07
C LYS A 103 -14.59 -39.63 -22.52
N GLY A 104 -13.56 -38.82 -22.78
CA GLY A 104 -12.91 -38.66 -24.09
C GLY A 104 -11.40 -38.95 -24.01
N PRO A 105 -10.73 -39.27 -25.13
CA PRO A 105 -9.43 -39.92 -25.11
C PRO A 105 -8.26 -39.02 -24.71
N TYR A 106 -7.25 -39.63 -24.07
CA TYR A 106 -6.00 -38.98 -23.68
C TYR A 106 -5.20 -38.50 -24.91
N TYR A 107 -5.12 -37.18 -25.10
CA TYR A 107 -4.15 -36.57 -26.01
C TYR A 107 -2.97 -35.98 -25.22
N ARG A 108 -1.86 -36.71 -25.22
CA ARG A 108 -0.59 -36.28 -24.60
C ARG A 108 0.09 -35.22 -25.46
N ASN A 109 -0.30 -33.96 -25.30
CA ASN A 109 0.28 -32.86 -26.08
C ASN A 109 1.61 -32.38 -25.47
N LYS A 110 2.73 -32.66 -26.14
CA LYS A 110 4.05 -32.07 -25.79
C LYS A 110 4.21 -30.72 -26.50
N GLY A 111 3.63 -29.67 -25.92
CA GLY A 111 3.92 -28.29 -26.31
C GLY A 111 5.23 -27.77 -25.67
N PRO A 112 5.83 -26.69 -26.20
CA PRO A 112 6.95 -26.03 -25.55
C PRO A 112 6.47 -25.34 -24.26
N TYR A 113 7.17 -25.61 -23.16
CA TYR A 113 6.89 -24.98 -21.87
C TYR A 113 7.21 -23.47 -21.93
N TYR A 114 6.21 -22.63 -21.74
CA TYR A 114 6.43 -21.21 -21.42
C TYR A 114 6.86 -21.11 -19.95
N ARG A 115 8.17 -21.08 -19.72
CA ARG A 115 8.74 -20.80 -18.40
C ARG A 115 8.64 -19.31 -18.11
N ASN A 116 7.59 -18.88 -17.42
CA ASN A 116 7.57 -17.56 -16.79
C ASN A 116 8.54 -17.58 -15.61
N GLU A 117 9.76 -17.06 -15.81
CA GLU A 117 10.67 -16.76 -14.71
C GLU A 117 10.24 -15.45 -14.05
N GLY A 118 9.36 -15.56 -13.05
CA GLY A 118 9.14 -14.49 -12.08
C GLY A 118 10.39 -14.24 -11.24
N PRO A 119 10.56 -13.05 -10.63
CA PRO A 119 11.76 -12.71 -9.88
C PRO A 119 11.97 -13.67 -8.70
N TYR A 120 13.15 -14.30 -8.66
CA TYR A 120 13.53 -15.24 -7.62
C TYR A 120 13.88 -14.52 -6.32
N TYR A 121 13.06 -14.68 -5.28
CA TYR A 121 13.49 -14.39 -3.90
C TYR A 121 14.57 -15.39 -3.47
N ARG A 122 15.83 -15.01 -3.62
CA ARG A 122 16.97 -15.76 -3.08
C ARG A 122 17.29 -15.25 -1.67
N ASN A 123 16.51 -15.72 -0.71
CA ASN A 123 16.78 -15.43 0.70
C ASN A 123 18.06 -16.17 1.11
N ASN A 124 19.11 -15.42 1.46
CA ASN A 124 20.43 -15.97 1.82
C ASN A 124 20.56 -16.29 3.32
N ASP A 125 19.43 -16.53 4.00
CA ASP A 125 19.41 -17.00 5.39
C ASP A 125 19.89 -18.47 5.43
N PRO A 126 20.94 -18.81 6.19
CA PRO A 126 21.42 -20.19 6.33
C PRO A 126 20.38 -21.19 6.87
N ASN A 127 19.30 -20.72 7.48
CA ASN A 127 18.20 -21.54 8.00
C ASN A 127 17.01 -21.67 7.03
N TYR A 128 17.04 -21.03 5.85
CA TYR A 128 16.00 -21.19 4.83
C TYR A 128 16.09 -22.56 4.14
N LYS A 129 15.56 -23.60 4.81
CA LYS A 129 15.31 -24.90 4.18
C LYS A 129 14.03 -24.81 3.34
N ARG A 130 14.21 -24.73 2.02
CA ARG A 130 13.16 -24.97 1.05
C ARG A 130 12.81 -26.47 1.06
N GLU A 131 11.67 -26.83 1.64
CA GLU A 131 11.03 -28.10 1.31
C GLU A 131 10.40 -27.95 -0.07
N GLU A 132 10.98 -28.62 -1.07
CA GLU A 132 10.45 -28.65 -2.43
C GLU A 132 9.31 -29.68 -2.51
N GLU A 133 8.09 -29.26 -2.20
CA GLU A 133 6.90 -30.01 -2.60
C GLU A 133 6.55 -29.70 -4.06
N GLU A 134 6.36 -30.76 -4.84
CA GLU A 134 6.16 -30.75 -6.28
C GLU A 134 4.78 -30.16 -6.63
N TYR A 135 4.75 -28.94 -7.20
CA TYR A 135 3.52 -28.28 -7.64
C TYR A 135 2.91 -28.99 -8.87
N ASP A 136 2.07 -30.00 -8.64
CA ASP A 136 1.16 -30.51 -9.67
C ASP A 136 -0.07 -29.60 -9.82
N GLY A 137 -0.56 -29.46 -11.05
CA GLY A 137 -1.58 -28.49 -11.44
C GLY A 137 -3.00 -28.91 -11.02
N GLY A 138 -3.39 -28.63 -9.78
CA GLY A 138 -4.74 -28.84 -9.26
C GLY A 138 -5.08 -27.89 -8.11
N GLY A 139 -6.38 -27.58 -7.94
CA GLY A 139 -6.91 -26.55 -7.05
C GLY A 139 -6.24 -26.42 -5.67
N TYR A 140 -6.03 -25.16 -5.26
CA TYR A 140 -5.20 -24.73 -4.14
C TYR A 140 -5.58 -25.33 -2.76
N ASN A 141 -5.07 -26.54 -2.47
CA ASN A 141 -4.86 -27.02 -1.11
C ASN A 141 -3.64 -26.30 -0.51
N ILE A 142 -3.81 -25.03 -0.14
CA ILE A 142 -2.76 -24.30 0.59
C ILE A 142 -2.68 -24.89 2.00
N VAL A 143 -1.58 -25.61 2.27
CA VAL A 143 -1.31 -26.42 3.47
C VAL A 143 -2.09 -27.76 3.51
N PRO A 144 -1.39 -28.92 3.56
CA PRO A 144 -2.03 -30.21 3.81
C PRO A 144 -2.86 -30.20 5.11
N GLY A 145 -4.15 -30.51 4.99
CA GLY A 145 -5.08 -30.56 6.12
C GLY A 145 -5.86 -29.27 6.39
N MET A 146 -5.57 -28.15 5.72
CA MET A 146 -6.48 -26.99 5.73
C MET A 146 -7.64 -27.20 4.74
N PRO A 147 -8.89 -26.88 5.12
CA PRO A 147 -10.00 -26.80 4.17
C PRO A 147 -9.72 -25.81 3.03
N HIS A 148 -10.32 -26.04 1.86
CA HIS A 148 -10.25 -25.12 0.72
C HIS A 148 -10.75 -23.73 1.14
N VAL A 149 -10.17 -22.64 0.60
CA VAL A 149 -10.47 -21.27 1.05
C VAL A 149 -11.96 -20.92 0.92
N GLU A 150 -12.60 -21.46 -0.12
CA GLU A 150 -14.04 -21.43 -0.40
C GLU A 150 -14.91 -21.98 0.73
N ASP A 151 -14.41 -22.94 1.51
CA ASP A 151 -15.15 -23.54 2.62
C ASP A 151 -14.92 -22.77 3.92
N TRP A 152 -13.71 -22.25 4.14
CA TRP A 152 -13.44 -21.26 5.21
C TRP A 152 -14.31 -20.02 5.11
N ALA A 153 -14.46 -19.48 3.90
CA ALA A 153 -15.24 -18.27 3.66
C ALA A 153 -16.75 -18.44 3.96
N LYS A 154 -17.27 -19.69 3.99
CA LYS A 154 -18.67 -20.01 4.31
C LYS A 154 -18.93 -20.23 5.80
N GLN A 155 -17.88 -20.37 6.62
CA GLN A 155 -18.03 -20.53 8.07
C GLN A 155 -18.74 -19.31 8.67
N PRO A 156 -19.48 -19.48 9.79
CA PRO A 156 -20.08 -18.36 10.49
C PRO A 156 -19.00 -17.36 10.96
N LEU A 157 -19.40 -16.09 11.09
CA LEU A 157 -18.61 -15.08 11.79
C LEU A 157 -18.54 -15.42 13.28
N HIS A 158 -17.52 -14.92 13.97
CA HIS A 158 -17.38 -15.09 15.40
C HIS A 158 -18.44 -14.28 16.17
N GLU A 159 -19.09 -14.93 17.14
CA GLU A 159 -20.16 -14.34 17.94
C GLU A 159 -19.68 -13.06 18.64
N GLY A 160 -20.51 -12.02 18.63
CA GLY A 160 -20.20 -10.74 19.25
C GLY A 160 -19.28 -9.82 18.45
N CYS A 161 -18.57 -10.30 17.42
CA CYS A 161 -17.69 -9.45 16.61
C CYS A 161 -18.47 -8.49 15.69
N PHE A 162 -19.52 -8.96 15.02
CA PHE A 162 -20.38 -8.13 14.15
C PHE A 162 -21.82 -7.96 14.65
N ASP A 163 -22.15 -8.52 15.81
CA ASP A 163 -23.47 -8.37 16.42
C ASP A 163 -23.70 -6.93 16.90
N LYS A 164 -24.92 -6.43 16.65
CA LYS A 164 -25.29 -4.99 16.67
C LYS A 164 -25.05 -4.28 18.02
N LYS A 165 -23.80 -3.92 18.31
CA LYS A 165 -23.45 -2.87 19.29
C LYS A 165 -23.72 -1.47 18.70
N PRO A 166 -24.00 -0.47 19.55
CA PRO A 166 -24.86 0.65 19.16
C PRO A 166 -24.25 1.56 18.08
N ARG A 167 -25.12 1.99 17.15
CA ARG A 167 -24.85 2.92 16.03
C ARG A 167 -24.34 4.32 16.44
N THR A 168 -23.99 4.57 17.69
CA THR A 168 -23.86 5.92 18.27
C THR A 168 -22.48 6.17 18.88
N SER A 169 -21.47 6.24 18.02
CA SER A 169 -20.41 7.26 18.08
C SER A 169 -19.43 7.06 16.93
N GLN A 170 -18.60 6.02 16.95
CA GLN A 170 -17.44 5.90 16.06
C GLN A 170 -17.78 5.56 14.59
N ILE A 171 -18.72 4.65 14.32
CA ILE A 171 -19.07 4.26 12.93
C ILE A 171 -19.88 5.35 12.19
N VAL A 172 -20.76 6.07 12.89
CA VAL A 172 -21.49 7.22 12.30
C VAL A 172 -20.58 8.44 12.15
N ILE A 173 -19.54 8.55 12.96
CA ILE A 173 -18.43 9.48 12.72
C ILE A 173 -17.62 9.07 11.48
N SER A 174 -17.38 7.79 11.23
CA SER A 174 -16.60 7.35 10.05
C SER A 174 -17.34 7.58 8.74
N SER A 175 -18.65 7.31 8.65
CA SER A 175 -19.39 7.49 7.39
C SER A 175 -19.49 8.94 6.89
N GLN A 176 -19.25 9.94 7.77
CA GLN A 176 -19.12 11.35 7.38
C GLN A 176 -17.67 11.82 7.21
N ARG A 177 -16.66 11.01 7.57
CA ARG A 177 -15.22 11.38 7.55
C ARG A 177 -14.33 10.50 6.67
N ASP A 178 -14.79 9.33 6.23
CA ASP A 178 -14.11 8.43 5.28
C ASP A 178 -13.96 9.03 3.87
N THR A 179 -14.44 10.25 3.65
CA THR A 179 -14.58 10.91 2.35
C THR A 179 -13.39 11.76 1.90
N ARG A 180 -12.30 11.84 2.69
CA ARG A 180 -11.15 12.69 2.35
C ARG A 180 -10.38 12.16 1.13
N ASP A 181 -9.99 10.88 1.14
CA ASP A 181 -9.30 10.23 0.01
C ASP A 181 -9.70 8.75 -0.10
N THR A 182 -9.85 8.25 -1.33
CA THR A 182 -9.99 6.81 -1.60
C THR A 182 -8.60 6.18 -1.52
N LEU A 183 -8.36 5.25 -0.60
CA LEU A 183 -7.03 4.65 -0.40
C LEU A 183 -6.68 3.56 -1.44
N HIS A 184 -7.63 3.13 -2.27
CA HIS A 184 -7.44 2.07 -3.28
C HIS A 184 -7.65 2.63 -4.69
N GLY A 185 -6.72 2.34 -5.62
CA GLY A 185 -6.74 2.91 -6.98
C GLY A 185 -7.86 2.40 -7.90
N GLY A 186 -8.64 1.40 -7.47
CA GLY A 186 -9.74 0.81 -8.25
C GLY A 186 -9.29 -0.15 -9.37
N ILE A 187 -8.02 -0.09 -9.74
CA ILE A 187 -7.31 -0.99 -10.66
C ILE A 187 -5.99 -1.46 -10.02
N LEU A 188 -5.33 -2.46 -10.62
CA LEU A 188 -3.96 -2.82 -10.26
C LEU A 188 -3.00 -1.67 -10.59
N LEU A 189 -2.25 -1.21 -9.59
CA LEU A 189 -1.25 -0.15 -9.73
C LEU A 189 0.15 -0.75 -9.91
N ASN A 190 0.33 -1.58 -10.93
CA ASN A 190 1.60 -2.25 -11.25
C ASN A 190 2.28 -1.74 -12.53
N ALA A 191 1.63 -0.87 -13.30
CA ALA A 191 2.20 -0.24 -14.48
C ALA A 191 3.08 0.96 -14.07
N ARG A 192 4.38 0.92 -14.43
CA ARG A 192 5.33 2.03 -14.23
C ARG A 192 5.21 2.64 -12.81
N TRP A 193 5.11 3.96 -12.73
CA TRP A 193 5.06 4.73 -11.50
C TRP A 193 3.63 5.00 -11.01
N ASP A 194 2.59 4.39 -11.60
CA ASP A 194 1.18 4.70 -11.31
C ASP A 194 0.84 4.61 -9.82
N CYS A 195 1.43 3.66 -9.09
CA CYS A 195 1.26 3.55 -7.64
C CYS A 195 1.85 4.74 -6.87
N TYR A 196 3.03 5.23 -7.28
CA TYR A 196 3.72 6.36 -6.66
C TYR A 196 3.05 7.69 -7.03
N ASP A 197 2.62 7.82 -8.28
CA ASP A 197 1.79 8.93 -8.74
C ASP A 197 0.47 8.96 -7.94
N PHE A 198 -0.16 7.81 -7.67
CA PHE A 198 -1.33 7.69 -6.78
C PHE A 198 -1.00 8.02 -5.32
N ALA A 199 0.11 7.54 -4.74
CA ALA A 199 0.55 7.93 -3.40
C ALA A 199 0.77 9.46 -3.28
N SER A 200 1.20 10.09 -4.37
CA SER A 200 1.38 11.54 -4.45
C SER A 200 0.06 12.33 -4.51
N THR A 201 -1.08 11.73 -4.88
CA THR A 201 -2.38 12.43 -4.89
C THR A 201 -2.86 12.72 -3.47
N ILE A 202 -2.67 11.76 -2.56
CA ILE A 202 -2.95 11.87 -1.13
C ILE A 202 -2.11 13.00 -0.54
N LYS A 203 -2.73 14.05 0.03
CA LYS A 203 -2.01 15.23 0.54
C LYS A 203 -1.84 15.21 2.05
N PRO A 204 -0.79 15.86 2.61
CA PRO A 204 -0.65 16.05 4.05
C PRO A 204 -1.89 16.71 4.66
N THR A 205 -2.20 16.38 5.91
CA THR A 205 -3.31 16.98 6.66
C THR A 205 -2.77 18.02 7.63
N ASP A 206 -3.16 19.30 7.45
CA ASP A 206 -2.74 20.39 8.34
C ASP A 206 -3.21 20.19 9.79
N GLU A 207 -4.34 19.50 9.98
CA GLU A 207 -4.92 19.16 11.29
C GLU A 207 -5.29 17.66 11.35
N PRO A 208 -4.46 16.81 11.99
CA PRO A 208 -4.83 15.43 12.32
C PRO A 208 -6.05 15.39 13.27
N ILE A 209 -7.04 14.58 12.93
CA ILE A 209 -8.37 14.61 13.58
C ILE A 209 -8.38 13.81 14.90
N GLU A 210 -7.50 12.82 15.05
CA GLU A 210 -7.43 11.94 16.22
C GLU A 210 -5.98 11.74 16.67
N ASN A 211 -5.75 11.73 17.99
CA ASN A 211 -4.47 11.32 18.56
C ASN A 211 -4.30 9.82 18.28
N THR A 212 -3.29 9.49 17.49
CA THR A 212 -3.03 8.13 17.02
C THR A 212 -1.90 7.52 17.84
N ILE A 213 -2.16 6.31 18.35
CA ILE A 213 -1.13 5.45 18.90
C ILE A 213 -0.56 4.63 17.75
N TYR A 214 0.75 4.67 17.61
CA TYR A 214 1.49 3.81 16.71
C TYR A 214 2.11 2.69 17.53
N HIS A 215 2.16 1.49 16.96
CA HIS A 215 2.61 0.28 17.62
C HIS A 215 3.72 -0.36 16.80
N SER A 216 4.79 -0.75 17.48
CA SER A 216 5.82 -1.61 16.92
C SER A 216 6.39 -2.50 18.01
N TYR A 217 7.18 -3.51 17.63
CA TYR A 217 7.55 -4.61 18.51
C TYR A 217 9.02 -5.01 18.33
N TRP A 218 9.71 -5.26 19.44
CA TRP A 218 11.06 -5.77 19.43
C TRP A 218 11.27 -6.87 20.48
N ARG A 219 11.81 -8.02 20.05
CA ARG A 219 12.19 -9.12 20.95
C ARG A 219 13.52 -8.82 21.62
N SER A 220 13.51 -8.61 22.95
CA SER A 220 14.73 -8.29 23.72
C SER A 220 15.68 -9.49 23.86
N ASP A 221 15.16 -10.71 23.76
CA ASP A 221 15.89 -11.98 23.90
C ASP A 221 16.51 -12.50 22.59
N LEU A 222 15.97 -12.11 21.42
CA LEU A 222 16.47 -12.57 20.12
C LEU A 222 17.62 -11.72 19.57
N THR A 223 17.56 -10.38 19.69
CA THR A 223 18.59 -9.48 19.13
C THR A 223 18.66 -8.17 19.92
N PRO A 224 19.88 -7.68 20.29
CA PRO A 224 20.05 -6.41 20.98
C PRO A 224 19.48 -5.21 20.21
N PHE A 225 18.96 -4.21 20.94
CA PHE A 225 18.44 -2.97 20.36
C PHE A 225 19.59 -2.02 19.97
N GLY A 226 19.82 -1.85 18.67
CA GLY A 226 20.95 -1.10 18.10
C GLY A 226 20.55 0.01 17.12
N GLU A 227 21.54 0.49 16.35
CA GLU A 227 21.41 1.67 15.48
C GLU A 227 20.30 1.57 14.42
N LYS A 228 20.03 0.38 13.87
CA LYS A 228 18.95 0.23 12.88
C LYS A 228 17.57 0.45 13.49
N GLN A 229 17.34 -0.11 14.69
CA GLN A 229 16.12 0.11 15.44
C GLN A 229 15.98 1.58 15.82
N VAL A 230 17.08 2.26 16.18
CA VAL A 230 17.10 3.72 16.39
C VAL A 230 16.75 4.47 15.10
N SER A 231 17.27 4.09 13.94
CA SER A 231 16.91 4.68 12.64
C SER A 231 15.43 4.53 12.30
N THR A 232 14.83 3.36 12.57
CA THR A 232 13.38 3.15 12.48
C THR A 232 12.63 4.17 13.35
N LEU A 233 12.99 4.29 14.63
CA LEU A 233 12.30 5.21 15.54
C LEU A 233 12.57 6.69 15.20
N ARG A 234 13.78 7.02 14.75
CA ARG A 234 14.17 8.34 14.23
C ARG A 234 13.28 8.72 13.04
N SER A 235 13.06 7.81 12.08
CA SER A 235 12.18 8.05 10.94
C SER A 235 10.75 8.37 11.37
N PHE A 236 10.21 7.64 12.35
CA PHE A 236 8.90 7.93 12.95
C PHE A 236 8.84 9.34 13.55
N PHE A 237 9.79 9.71 14.42
CA PHE A 237 9.77 11.02 15.08
C PHE A 237 10.05 12.19 14.12
N ALA A 238 10.76 11.95 13.02
CA ALA A 238 11.03 12.94 11.97
C ALA A 238 9.82 13.23 11.06
N THR A 239 8.89 12.28 10.93
CA THR A 239 7.81 12.33 9.94
C THR A 239 6.41 12.49 10.55
N GLN A 240 6.16 11.91 11.73
CA GLN A 240 4.83 11.87 12.34
C GLN A 240 4.56 13.03 13.29
N ASN A 241 3.36 13.62 13.20
CA ASN A 241 2.98 14.85 13.90
C ASN A 241 3.26 14.81 15.42
N ALA A 242 3.94 15.84 15.93
CA ALA A 242 4.43 15.90 17.31
C ALA A 242 3.33 15.92 18.39
N ASN A 243 2.18 16.53 18.09
CA ASN A 243 1.09 16.73 19.04
C ASN A 243 0.05 15.60 19.02
N HIS A 244 0.02 14.82 17.93
CA HIS A 244 -1.01 13.82 17.67
C HIS A 244 -0.48 12.38 17.55
N SER A 245 0.84 12.15 17.60
CA SER A 245 1.44 10.82 17.41
C SER A 245 2.28 10.38 18.59
N THR A 246 1.89 9.27 19.22
CA THR A 246 2.61 8.57 20.29
C THR A 246 2.99 7.17 19.82
N LEU A 247 4.23 6.76 20.04
CA LEU A 247 4.72 5.40 19.75
C LEU A 247 4.75 4.55 21.01
N PHE A 248 4.08 3.40 20.96
CA PHE A 248 4.24 2.29 21.90
C PHE A 248 5.19 1.26 21.29
N LEU A 249 6.38 1.13 21.86
CA LEU A 249 7.33 0.06 21.53
C LEU A 249 7.11 -1.09 22.51
N TRP A 250 6.55 -2.18 22.02
CA TRP A 250 6.30 -3.40 22.78
C TRP A 250 7.54 -4.29 22.83
N SER A 251 7.70 -5.06 23.91
CA SER A 251 8.76 -6.05 24.07
C SER A 251 8.33 -7.19 25.01
N ASN A 252 8.94 -8.36 24.85
CA ASN A 252 8.80 -9.52 25.75
C ASN A 252 9.70 -9.44 27.00
N GLY A 253 10.58 -8.44 27.08
CA GLY A 253 11.49 -8.22 28.20
C GLY A 253 12.06 -6.80 28.20
N GLU A 254 12.91 -6.49 29.19
CA GLU A 254 13.47 -5.14 29.33
C GLU A 254 14.42 -4.77 28.17
N LEU A 255 14.11 -3.68 27.47
CA LEU A 255 14.96 -3.16 26.40
C LEU A 255 16.06 -2.25 26.96
N ILE A 256 17.15 -2.86 27.44
CA ILE A 256 18.32 -2.15 27.95
C ILE A 256 19.23 -1.75 26.78
N SER A 257 19.20 -0.48 26.37
CA SER A 257 20.11 0.08 25.36
C SER A 257 20.39 1.56 25.62
N PRO A 258 21.67 2.00 25.72
CA PRO A 258 22.00 3.42 25.88
C PRO A 258 21.44 4.30 24.77
N LEU A 259 21.36 3.77 23.54
CA LEU A 259 20.79 4.45 22.38
C LEU A 259 19.29 4.71 22.57
N LEU A 260 18.55 3.72 23.09
CA LEU A 260 17.12 3.85 23.37
C LEU A 260 16.86 4.81 24.53
N THR A 261 17.71 4.79 25.57
CA THR A 261 17.67 5.77 26.67
C THR A 261 17.90 7.19 26.18
N ASN A 262 18.90 7.41 25.33
CA ASN A 262 19.19 8.71 24.72
C ASN A 262 18.07 9.18 23.79
N LEU A 263 17.51 8.28 22.97
CA LEU A 263 16.34 8.60 22.15
C LEU A 263 15.15 9.03 23.02
N LYS A 264 14.88 8.30 24.12
CA LYS A 264 13.77 8.59 25.03
C LYS A 264 13.95 9.92 25.76
N SER A 265 15.17 10.34 26.10
CA SER A 265 15.40 11.65 26.72
C SER A 265 15.12 12.82 25.76
N ILE A 266 15.27 12.60 24.44
CA ILE A 266 14.98 13.60 23.40
C ILE A 266 13.47 13.69 23.11
N VAL A 267 12.78 12.54 22.96
CA VAL A 267 11.38 12.51 22.50
C VAL A 267 10.33 12.42 23.63
N GLY A 268 10.78 12.19 24.87
CA GLY A 268 9.95 12.17 26.07
C GLY A 268 8.82 11.13 26.03
N ASP A 269 7.62 11.55 26.41
CA ASP A 269 6.43 10.70 26.52
C ASP A 269 5.83 10.27 25.18
N ARG A 270 6.32 10.83 24.06
CA ARG A 270 6.00 10.34 22.71
C ARG A 270 6.55 8.93 22.46
N LEU A 271 7.54 8.47 23.24
CA LEU A 271 8.05 7.09 23.21
C LEU A 271 7.72 6.36 24.51
N GLN A 272 6.80 5.40 24.44
CA GLN A 272 6.43 4.55 25.56
C GLN A 272 6.90 3.12 25.32
N ILE A 273 7.92 2.71 26.05
CA ILE A 273 8.42 1.32 26.05
C ILE A 273 7.50 0.53 26.98
N ARG A 274 6.95 -0.60 26.50
CA ARG A 274 5.95 -1.39 27.22
C ARG A 274 6.28 -2.88 27.14
N LEU A 275 6.19 -3.57 28.27
CA LEU A 275 6.11 -5.02 28.27
C LEU A 275 4.71 -5.44 27.83
N TYR A 276 4.62 -6.44 26.95
CA TYR A 276 3.33 -7.07 26.63
C TYR A 276 3.10 -8.30 27.52
N ASP A 277 1.83 -8.62 27.73
CA ASP A 277 1.35 -9.83 28.38
C ASP A 277 0.13 -10.26 27.57
N THR A 278 0.19 -11.43 26.92
CA THR A 278 -0.84 -11.89 25.99
C THR A 278 -2.16 -12.15 26.71
N GLU A 279 -2.16 -12.66 27.94
CA GLU A 279 -3.37 -12.88 28.75
C GLU A 279 -4.03 -11.53 29.12
N VAL A 280 -3.24 -10.55 29.53
CA VAL A 280 -3.75 -9.20 29.87
C VAL A 280 -4.24 -8.45 28.63
N LEU A 281 -3.65 -8.68 27.45
CA LEU A 281 -4.11 -8.09 26.20
C LEU A 281 -5.34 -8.81 25.61
N ALA A 282 -5.46 -10.13 25.78
CA ALA A 282 -6.55 -10.94 25.24
C ALA A 282 -7.88 -10.84 26.00
N LYS A 283 -7.89 -10.26 27.21
CA LYS A 283 -9.13 -10.04 27.99
C LYS A 283 -10.20 -9.27 27.22
N GLY A 284 -11.39 -9.86 27.10
CA GLY A 284 -12.51 -9.33 26.33
C GLY A 284 -12.41 -9.56 24.82
N THR A 285 -11.60 -10.53 24.38
CA THR A 285 -11.44 -10.94 22.98
C THR A 285 -11.82 -12.41 22.78
N PRO A 286 -12.14 -12.85 21.55
CA PRO A 286 -12.41 -14.27 21.27
C PRO A 286 -11.24 -15.25 21.58
N ILE A 287 -10.01 -14.75 21.75
CA ILE A 287 -8.82 -15.58 22.06
C ILE A 287 -8.48 -15.61 23.56
N GLU A 288 -9.30 -15.00 24.43
CA GLU A 288 -9.10 -15.03 25.89
C GLU A 288 -9.01 -16.47 26.43
N GLY A 289 -7.94 -16.76 27.19
CA GLY A 289 -7.70 -18.10 27.76
C GLY A 289 -7.40 -19.20 26.75
N SER A 290 -7.19 -18.89 25.47
CA SER A 290 -6.81 -19.87 24.46
C SER A 290 -5.37 -20.35 24.67
N PRO A 291 -5.06 -21.66 24.52
CA PRO A 291 -3.68 -22.15 24.57
C PRO A 291 -2.77 -21.48 23.52
N HIS A 292 -3.35 -20.93 22.46
CA HIS A 292 -2.65 -20.20 21.41
C HIS A 292 -1.99 -18.90 21.90
N LEU A 293 -2.37 -18.35 23.06
CA LEU A 293 -1.73 -17.17 23.67
C LEU A 293 -0.26 -17.38 24.09
N SER A 294 0.18 -18.64 24.15
CA SER A 294 1.55 -19.05 24.49
C SER A 294 2.46 -19.31 23.27
N ILE A 295 1.91 -19.22 22.06
CA ILE A 295 2.65 -19.50 20.82
C ILE A 295 3.66 -18.39 20.52
N LYS A 296 4.88 -18.81 20.19
CA LYS A 296 6.00 -17.98 19.74
C LYS A 296 6.92 -18.79 18.85
N ASP A 297 7.79 -18.10 18.13
CA ASP A 297 8.88 -18.73 17.39
C ASP A 297 10.21 -18.00 17.57
N ASP A 298 11.23 -18.48 16.85
CA ASP A 298 12.61 -17.99 16.90
C ASP A 298 12.87 -16.85 15.90
N LEU A 299 11.88 -16.49 15.07
CA LEU A 299 11.92 -15.40 14.08
C LEU A 299 11.06 -14.19 14.50
N ALA A 300 10.35 -14.29 15.62
CA ALA A 300 9.33 -13.35 16.11
C ALA A 300 8.09 -13.22 15.20
N TYR A 301 7.83 -14.17 14.30
CA TYR A 301 6.72 -14.07 13.35
C TYR A 301 5.39 -14.37 14.05
N LEU A 302 5.22 -15.56 14.64
CA LEU A 302 3.93 -15.94 15.23
C LEU A 302 3.53 -15.12 16.47
N ASP A 303 4.48 -14.77 17.34
CA ASP A 303 4.20 -13.86 18.46
C ASP A 303 4.04 -12.41 18.00
N GLY A 304 4.71 -11.99 16.92
CA GLY A 304 4.48 -10.69 16.27
C GLY A 304 3.07 -10.57 15.68
N ASP A 305 2.62 -11.60 14.95
CA ASP A 305 1.26 -11.72 14.38
C ASP A 305 0.19 -11.62 15.48
N LEU A 306 0.39 -12.30 16.62
CA LEU A 306 -0.53 -12.25 17.75
C LEU A 306 -0.51 -10.90 18.48
N VAL A 307 0.68 -10.40 18.84
CA VAL A 307 0.81 -9.13 19.57
C VAL A 307 0.22 -7.98 18.76
N ARG A 308 0.44 -7.93 17.43
CA ARG A 308 -0.11 -6.83 16.60
C ARG A 308 -1.63 -6.75 16.64
N LEU A 309 -2.32 -7.89 16.49
CA LEU A 309 -3.78 -7.93 16.52
C LEU A 309 -4.33 -7.63 17.92
N LEU A 310 -3.70 -8.17 18.97
CA LEU A 310 -4.08 -7.89 20.35
C LEU A 310 -3.97 -6.40 20.73
N VAL A 311 -2.87 -5.73 20.38
CA VAL A 311 -2.69 -4.31 20.71
C VAL A 311 -3.60 -3.41 19.87
N LEU A 312 -3.82 -3.73 18.60
CA LEU A 312 -4.73 -3.00 17.73
C LEU A 312 -6.19 -3.13 18.15
N TYR A 313 -6.64 -4.30 18.61
CA TYR A 313 -7.97 -4.42 19.20
C TYR A 313 -8.10 -3.55 20.45
N LYS A 314 -7.14 -3.66 21.38
CA LYS A 314 -7.21 -3.02 22.71
C LYS A 314 -7.03 -1.50 22.70
N TYR A 315 -6.21 -0.97 21.80
CA TYR A 315 -5.84 0.45 21.74
C TYR A 315 -6.26 1.14 20.44
N GLY A 316 -6.50 0.40 19.37
CA GLY A 316 -6.63 0.96 18.03
C GLY A 316 -5.30 1.51 17.50
N GLY A 317 -5.39 2.35 16.47
CA GLY A 317 -4.22 3.02 15.90
C GLY A 317 -3.57 2.22 14.78
N MET A 318 -2.27 2.38 14.59
CA MET A 318 -1.52 1.82 13.47
C MET A 318 -0.34 0.97 13.95
N TRP A 319 -0.18 -0.22 13.36
CA TRP A 319 1.02 -1.04 13.50
C TRP A 319 2.00 -0.81 12.36
N PHE A 320 3.30 -0.86 12.67
CA PHE A 320 4.37 -1.04 11.70
C PHE A 320 5.44 -2.01 12.24
N ASP A 321 6.00 -2.88 11.40
CA ASP A 321 7.13 -3.74 11.78
C ASP A 321 8.43 -2.92 11.91
N MET A 322 9.35 -3.33 12.78
CA MET A 322 10.55 -2.55 13.13
C MET A 322 11.57 -2.39 11.98
N ASP A 323 11.45 -3.14 10.89
CA ASP A 323 12.23 -3.02 9.65
C ASP A 323 11.62 -2.01 8.67
N THR A 324 11.24 -0.85 9.21
CA THR A 324 10.62 0.28 8.52
C THR A 324 11.49 1.52 8.56
N LEU A 325 11.52 2.30 7.48
CA LEU A 325 11.84 3.72 7.52
C LEU A 325 10.64 4.51 7.00
N PHE A 326 10.03 5.36 7.82
CA PHE A 326 9.00 6.30 7.35
C PHE A 326 9.59 7.29 6.35
N VAL A 327 8.74 7.84 5.47
CA VAL A 327 9.11 8.85 4.46
C VAL A 327 8.20 10.07 4.57
N ARG A 328 6.90 9.87 4.83
CA ARG A 328 5.89 10.94 5.01
C ARG A 328 5.04 10.72 6.27
N ASP A 329 4.36 11.77 6.69
CA ASP A 329 3.30 11.70 7.71
C ASP A 329 2.18 10.74 7.28
N MET A 330 1.83 9.78 8.13
CA MET A 330 0.79 8.78 7.90
C MET A 330 -0.62 9.34 8.10
N SER A 331 -0.78 10.47 8.80
CA SER A 331 -2.07 11.06 9.18
C SER A 331 -3.14 11.09 8.05
N PRO A 332 -2.81 11.39 6.77
CA PRO A 332 -3.78 11.36 5.68
C PRO A 332 -4.47 10.00 5.47
N VAL A 333 -3.77 8.88 5.68
CA VAL A 333 -4.31 7.53 5.44
C VAL A 333 -4.99 6.93 6.67
N LEU A 334 -4.97 7.57 7.84
CA LEU A 334 -5.53 7.02 9.08
C LEU A 334 -7.06 7.15 9.22
N SER A 335 -7.76 7.72 8.25
CA SER A 335 -9.23 7.90 8.30
C SER A 335 -9.99 6.57 8.26
N GLN A 336 -9.54 5.65 7.41
CA GLN A 336 -10.14 4.32 7.18
C GLN A 336 -9.39 3.22 7.94
N GLU A 337 -10.04 2.10 8.20
CA GLU A 337 -9.35 0.87 8.62
C GLU A 337 -8.78 0.15 7.40
N TRP A 338 -7.51 -0.24 7.45
CA TRP A 338 -6.82 -0.83 6.31
C TRP A 338 -5.67 -1.79 6.66
N LEU A 339 -5.29 -2.58 5.67
CA LEU A 339 -4.19 -3.54 5.69
C LEU A 339 -3.26 -3.32 4.49
N GLY A 340 -1.96 -3.51 4.66
CA GLY A 340 -0.98 -3.42 3.58
C GLY A 340 -1.16 -4.51 2.51
N GLN A 341 -1.14 -4.11 1.24
CA GLN A 341 -0.98 -5.01 0.10
C GLN A 341 0.42 -5.66 0.13
N PHE A 342 0.53 -6.95 -0.19
CA PHE A 342 1.81 -7.68 -0.14
C PHE A 342 2.80 -7.25 -1.24
N ASP A 343 2.38 -7.35 -2.50
CA ASP A 343 3.16 -6.95 -3.67
C ASP A 343 2.23 -6.31 -4.71
N CYS A 344 2.78 -5.79 -5.81
CA CYS A 344 1.97 -5.16 -6.85
C CYS A 344 1.08 -6.12 -7.68
N PHE A 345 1.21 -7.43 -7.51
CA PHE A 345 0.43 -8.45 -8.23
C PHE A 345 -0.79 -8.93 -7.45
N MET A 346 -0.77 -8.84 -6.11
CA MET A 346 -1.79 -9.42 -5.20
C MET A 346 -1.97 -10.93 -5.43
N PRO A 347 -0.97 -11.77 -5.09
CA PRO A 347 -1.01 -13.20 -5.37
C PRO A 347 -2.24 -13.86 -4.74
N GLU A 348 -2.84 -14.78 -5.50
CA GLU A 348 -3.99 -15.57 -5.05
C GLU A 348 -3.65 -16.33 -3.76
N GLY A 349 -4.52 -16.24 -2.75
CA GLY A 349 -4.29 -16.82 -1.42
C GLY A 349 -3.53 -15.92 -0.43
N LEU A 350 -2.70 -14.99 -0.87
CA LEU A 350 -1.82 -14.18 0.00
C LEU A 350 -1.67 -12.70 -0.46
N PRO A 351 -2.75 -11.93 -0.70
CA PRO A 351 -2.65 -10.57 -1.21
C PRO A 351 -2.19 -9.52 -0.19
N PHE A 352 -1.97 -9.89 1.08
CA PHE A 352 -1.78 -8.98 2.21
C PHE A 352 -0.50 -9.22 3.00
N ASN A 353 0.08 -8.14 3.53
CA ASN A 353 1.19 -8.16 4.48
C ASN A 353 0.74 -7.58 5.84
N GLY A 354 1.16 -8.19 6.94
CA GLY A 354 0.93 -7.71 8.31
C GLY A 354 1.85 -6.57 8.74
N ALA A 355 2.91 -6.29 7.98
CA ALA A 355 3.94 -5.31 8.32
C ALA A 355 3.41 -3.88 8.50
N PHE A 356 2.28 -3.52 7.86
CA PHE A 356 1.57 -2.25 8.07
C PHE A 356 0.07 -2.49 8.11
N MET A 357 -0.60 -2.02 9.16
CA MET A 357 -2.05 -2.09 9.29
C MET A 357 -2.59 -1.04 10.25
N ARG A 358 -3.83 -0.59 10.03
CA ARG A 358 -4.50 0.40 10.88
C ARG A 358 -5.93 -0.02 11.18
N PHE A 359 -6.24 -0.23 12.46
CA PHE A 359 -7.55 -0.66 12.93
C PHE A 359 -8.02 0.18 14.13
N ARG A 360 -9.33 0.36 14.27
CA ARG A 360 -9.90 1.16 15.37
C ARG A 360 -9.89 0.32 16.65
N LYS A 361 -9.92 1.01 17.79
CA LYS A 361 -10.11 0.31 19.06
C LYS A 361 -11.42 -0.45 19.00
N ASP A 362 -11.45 -1.67 19.54
CA ASP A 362 -12.61 -2.56 19.57
C ASP A 362 -13.10 -2.90 18.13
N SER A 363 -12.20 -2.92 17.14
CA SER A 363 -12.51 -3.17 15.72
C SER A 363 -13.12 -4.56 15.49
N PRO A 364 -14.25 -4.66 14.77
CA PRO A 364 -14.91 -5.93 14.51
C PRO A 364 -14.10 -6.81 13.54
N TYR A 365 -13.28 -6.21 12.66
CA TYR A 365 -12.37 -6.95 11.79
C TYR A 365 -11.25 -7.64 12.57
N VAL A 366 -10.66 -6.94 13.56
CA VAL A 366 -9.62 -7.51 14.40
C VAL A 366 -10.21 -8.53 15.38
N CYS A 367 -11.44 -8.33 15.86
CA CYS A 367 -12.19 -9.33 16.61
C CYS A 367 -12.30 -10.65 15.83
N GLU A 368 -12.70 -10.61 14.56
CA GLU A 368 -12.82 -11.78 13.71
C GLU A 368 -11.46 -12.45 13.44
N MET A 369 -10.39 -11.67 13.24
CA MET A 369 -9.02 -12.20 13.12
C MET A 369 -8.56 -12.93 14.40
N LEU A 370 -8.85 -12.37 15.58
CA LEU A 370 -8.54 -13.01 16.86
C LEU A 370 -9.40 -14.26 17.10
N GLY A 371 -10.66 -14.26 16.67
CA GLY A 371 -11.53 -15.45 16.67
C GLY A 371 -10.98 -16.58 15.82
N GLU A 372 -10.58 -16.27 14.59
CA GLU A 372 -9.91 -17.22 13.69
C GLU A 372 -8.63 -17.80 14.27
N MET A 373 -7.84 -17.00 15.01
CA MET A 373 -6.67 -17.51 15.72
C MET A 373 -7.05 -18.37 16.94
N ALA A 374 -8.21 -18.15 17.56
CA ALA A 374 -8.67 -18.90 18.71
C ALA A 374 -9.23 -20.28 18.34
N THR A 375 -10.02 -20.37 17.27
CA THR A 375 -10.76 -21.57 16.86
C THR A 375 -10.15 -22.30 15.66
N GLY A 376 -9.28 -21.64 14.90
CA GLY A 376 -8.58 -22.22 13.75
C GLY A 376 -7.48 -23.22 14.13
N PRO A 377 -6.87 -23.89 13.14
CA PRO A 377 -5.75 -24.78 13.38
C PRO A 377 -4.56 -24.00 13.96
N SER A 378 -3.80 -24.64 14.85
CA SER A 378 -2.55 -24.08 15.35
C SER A 378 -1.59 -23.80 14.18
N PRO A 379 -0.91 -22.64 14.16
CA PRO A 379 -0.03 -22.25 13.06
C PRO A 379 1.21 -23.14 13.00
N ARG A 380 1.76 -23.33 11.79
CA ARG A 380 3.07 -23.96 11.61
C ARG A 380 4.16 -22.98 12.08
N LYS A 381 5.18 -23.48 12.80
CA LYS A 381 6.31 -22.66 13.27
C LYS A 381 7.04 -21.99 12.09
N ASN A 382 7.53 -20.76 12.29
CA ASN A 382 8.28 -19.99 11.31
C ASN A 382 7.50 -19.75 9.99
N THR A 383 6.17 -19.58 10.06
CA THR A 383 5.31 -19.29 8.90
C THR A 383 4.47 -18.04 9.11
N VAL A 384 3.77 -17.63 8.05
CA VAL A 384 2.80 -16.51 8.06
C VAL A 384 1.34 -17.00 8.10
N ASP A 385 1.08 -18.15 8.74
CA ASP A 385 -0.27 -18.75 8.84
C ASP A 385 -1.28 -17.84 9.59
N TRP A 386 -0.77 -17.00 10.50
CA TRP A 386 -1.48 -15.92 11.20
C TRP A 386 -1.26 -14.52 10.59
N GLY A 387 -0.48 -14.44 9.51
CA GLY A 387 -0.26 -13.26 8.69
C GLY A 387 -1.23 -13.21 7.50
N GLY A 388 -0.69 -13.02 6.29
CA GLY A 388 -1.50 -12.80 5.07
C GLY A 388 -2.59 -13.84 4.81
N TYR A 389 -2.37 -15.12 5.14
CA TYR A 389 -3.37 -16.18 4.97
C TYR A 389 -4.59 -15.98 5.88
N LEU A 390 -4.37 -15.62 7.15
CA LEU A 390 -5.43 -15.28 8.10
C LEU A 390 -6.24 -14.10 7.58
N TYR A 391 -5.57 -13.03 7.17
CA TYR A 391 -6.22 -11.82 6.70
C TYR A 391 -7.05 -12.07 5.43
N TYR A 392 -6.56 -12.93 4.52
CA TYR A 392 -7.30 -13.32 3.32
C TYR A 392 -8.55 -14.18 3.62
N ARG A 393 -8.46 -15.14 4.55
CA ARG A 393 -9.62 -15.93 5.00
C ARG A 393 -10.70 -15.03 5.60
N VAL A 394 -10.33 -14.14 6.51
CA VAL A 394 -11.26 -13.15 7.11
C VAL A 394 -11.87 -12.27 6.02
N TYR A 395 -11.06 -11.68 5.15
CA TYR A 395 -11.53 -10.81 4.06
C TYR A 395 -12.58 -11.52 3.16
N ARG A 396 -12.35 -12.79 2.79
CA ARG A 396 -13.32 -13.56 2.01
C ARG A 396 -14.57 -13.93 2.80
N ARG A 397 -14.46 -14.26 4.10
CA ARG A 397 -15.63 -14.53 4.95
C ARG A 397 -16.53 -13.30 5.06
N LEU A 398 -15.97 -12.11 5.31
CA LEU A 398 -16.72 -10.86 5.37
C LEU A 398 -17.57 -10.65 4.11
N LEU A 399 -16.99 -10.87 2.92
CA LEU A 399 -17.71 -10.77 1.66
C LEU A 399 -18.85 -11.81 1.50
N GLN A 400 -18.65 -13.06 1.92
CA GLN A 400 -19.71 -14.09 1.88
C GLN A 400 -20.89 -13.77 2.81
N HIS A 401 -20.63 -13.07 3.92
CA HIS A 401 -21.66 -12.58 4.85
C HIS A 401 -22.21 -11.18 4.50
N GLY A 402 -21.86 -10.63 3.33
CA GLY A 402 -22.37 -9.33 2.86
C GLY A 402 -21.80 -8.12 3.60
N ILE A 403 -20.70 -8.29 4.33
CA ILE A 403 -20.01 -7.23 5.07
C ILE A 403 -18.91 -6.63 4.19
N LYS A 404 -18.86 -5.29 4.11
CA LYS A 404 -17.75 -4.59 3.45
C LYS A 404 -16.45 -4.86 4.25
N PRO A 405 -15.38 -5.39 3.65
CA PRO A 405 -14.10 -5.54 4.34
C PRO A 405 -13.40 -4.20 4.64
N PHE A 406 -12.32 -4.29 5.39
CA PHE A 406 -11.32 -3.21 5.53
C PHE A 406 -10.69 -2.84 4.18
N SER A 407 -10.17 -1.62 4.07
CA SER A 407 -9.52 -1.12 2.85
C SER A 407 -8.13 -1.74 2.67
N THR A 408 -7.61 -1.74 1.44
CA THR A 408 -6.25 -2.19 1.13
C THR A 408 -5.37 -0.98 0.82
N LEU A 409 -4.23 -0.86 1.49
CA LEU A 409 -3.23 0.18 1.21
C LEU A 409 -2.27 -0.32 0.11
N PRO A 410 -2.09 0.40 -1.02
CA PRO A 410 -1.30 -0.08 -2.15
C PRO A 410 0.17 -0.32 -1.81
N TRP A 411 0.74 -1.39 -2.36
CA TRP A 411 2.09 -1.90 -2.07
C TRP A 411 3.15 -0.80 -1.91
N CYS A 412 3.28 0.10 -2.90
CA CYS A 412 4.34 1.10 -2.95
C CYS A 412 4.26 2.15 -1.84
N PHE A 413 3.10 2.31 -1.17
CA PHE A 413 2.94 3.29 -0.08
C PHE A 413 3.90 2.97 1.07
N THR A 414 4.15 1.69 1.32
CA THR A 414 4.96 1.22 2.46
C THR A 414 6.07 0.26 2.05
N ASP A 415 5.92 -0.48 0.95
CA ASP A 415 6.86 -1.50 0.48
C ASP A 415 7.25 -1.27 -0.98
N SER A 416 8.09 -0.26 -1.21
CA SER A 416 8.51 0.16 -2.55
C SER A 416 9.42 -0.83 -3.28
N VAL A 417 9.80 -1.98 -2.69
CA VAL A 417 10.63 -2.99 -3.36
C VAL A 417 9.81 -4.13 -4.00
N SER A 418 8.55 -4.32 -3.59
CA SER A 418 7.73 -5.49 -3.93
C SER A 418 6.91 -5.33 -5.24
N CYS A 419 7.61 -5.12 -6.36
CA CYS A 419 7.04 -5.14 -7.71
C CYS A 419 8.07 -5.58 -8.78
N THR A 420 8.11 -4.93 -9.95
CA THR A 420 8.99 -5.27 -11.08
C THR A 420 10.26 -4.43 -11.07
N ALA A 421 11.31 -4.88 -11.77
CA ALA A 421 12.53 -4.10 -11.96
C ALA A 421 12.33 -2.72 -12.63
N GLU A 422 11.18 -2.45 -13.26
CA GLU A 422 10.88 -1.14 -13.87
C GLU A 422 10.34 -0.10 -12.86
N ASN A 423 9.84 -0.55 -11.69
CA ASN A 423 9.14 0.31 -10.72
C ASN A 423 9.37 -0.02 -9.24
N SER A 424 10.11 -1.07 -8.92
CA SER A 424 10.68 -1.26 -7.59
C SER A 424 11.83 -0.28 -7.34
N MET A 425 11.92 0.20 -6.12
CA MET A 425 13.17 0.74 -5.57
C MET A 425 14.19 -0.39 -5.35
N PRO A 426 15.50 -0.10 -5.38
CA PRO A 426 16.50 -1.06 -4.92
C PRO A 426 16.36 -1.32 -3.41
N HIS A 427 16.82 -2.48 -2.93
CA HIS A 427 16.75 -2.78 -1.51
C HIS A 427 17.57 -1.79 -0.68
N ALA A 428 17.14 -1.52 0.56
CA ALA A 428 17.75 -0.54 1.46
C ALA A 428 19.26 -0.72 1.70
N PHE A 429 19.76 -1.95 1.54
CA PHE A 429 21.14 -2.37 1.83
C PHE A 429 21.98 -2.61 0.57
N ASP A 430 21.49 -2.22 -0.60
CA ASP A 430 22.23 -2.27 -1.86
C ASP A 430 22.81 -0.89 -2.21
N GLU A 431 23.94 -0.89 -2.92
CA GLU A 431 24.52 0.32 -3.53
C GLU A 431 23.95 0.49 -4.94
N ALA A 432 23.07 1.47 -5.11
CA ALA A 432 22.37 1.72 -6.37
C ALA A 432 22.00 3.20 -6.52
N GLU A 433 21.85 3.65 -7.76
CA GLU A 433 21.10 4.88 -8.07
C GLU A 433 19.60 4.58 -7.98
N PHE A 434 18.81 5.56 -7.54
CA PHE A 434 17.36 5.43 -7.42
C PHE A 434 16.68 6.81 -7.58
N PRO A 435 15.43 6.86 -8.09
CA PRO A 435 14.71 8.10 -8.28
C PRO A 435 14.16 8.62 -6.94
N LYS A 436 14.93 9.49 -6.26
CA LYS A 436 14.56 10.11 -4.97
C LYS A 436 13.18 10.74 -4.99
N GLU A 437 12.86 11.52 -6.03
CA GLU A 437 11.54 12.15 -6.21
C GLU A 437 10.37 11.15 -6.24
N ARG A 438 10.62 9.88 -6.62
CA ARG A 438 9.62 8.81 -6.56
C ARG A 438 9.55 8.19 -5.18
N LEU A 439 10.68 7.99 -4.50
CA LEU A 439 10.70 7.53 -3.11
C LEU A 439 9.98 8.53 -2.20
N ASP A 440 10.23 9.83 -2.38
CA ASP A 440 9.61 10.92 -1.61
C ASP A 440 8.08 11.02 -1.80
N GLN A 441 7.49 10.29 -2.77
CA GLN A 441 6.05 10.17 -2.93
C GLN A 441 5.43 9.11 -2.00
N THR A 442 6.20 8.15 -1.48
CA THR A 442 5.70 7.05 -0.64
C THR A 442 5.61 7.45 0.83
N PHE A 443 4.87 6.68 1.63
CA PHE A 443 4.67 6.96 3.05
C PHE A 443 5.72 6.32 3.94
N ALA A 444 6.18 5.12 3.59
CA ALA A 444 7.25 4.39 4.27
C ALA A 444 8.02 3.49 3.30
N PHE A 445 9.11 2.92 3.80
CA PHE A 445 9.96 1.95 3.12
C PHE A 445 10.21 0.75 4.05
N HIS A 446 9.59 -0.37 3.73
CA HIS A 446 9.79 -1.68 4.34
C HIS A 446 11.06 -2.31 3.76
N TRP A 447 11.97 -2.78 4.61
CA TRP A 447 13.28 -3.27 4.17
C TRP A 447 13.56 -4.76 4.45
N HIS A 448 12.54 -5.50 4.90
CA HIS A 448 12.47 -6.97 4.89
C HIS A 448 13.59 -7.64 5.69
N ASN A 449 13.68 -7.32 6.99
CA ASN A 449 14.47 -8.00 8.01
C ASN A 449 15.97 -8.24 7.69
N GLN A 450 16.57 -7.42 6.82
CA GLN A 450 18.00 -7.43 6.49
C GLN A 450 18.91 -6.86 7.62
N TRP A 451 18.69 -7.30 8.87
CA TRP A 451 19.33 -6.80 10.09
C TRP A 451 20.86 -6.90 10.06
N HIS A 452 21.43 -7.90 9.39
CA HIS A 452 22.88 -8.12 9.34
C HIS A 452 23.64 -7.37 8.22
N ARG A 453 22.93 -6.75 7.25
CA ARG A 453 23.60 -6.07 6.11
C ARG A 453 24.02 -4.63 6.43
N SER A 454 25.15 -4.17 5.90
CA SER A 454 25.54 -2.75 6.00
C SER A 454 24.55 -1.84 5.26
N PRO A 455 24.12 -0.69 5.83
CA PRO A 455 23.24 0.28 5.17
C PRO A 455 23.72 0.68 3.78
N GLY A 456 22.83 0.63 2.78
CA GLY A 456 23.09 0.96 1.38
C GLY A 456 22.59 2.37 0.99
N SER A 457 22.46 2.62 -0.31
CA SER A 457 22.11 3.94 -0.86
C SER A 457 20.78 4.49 -0.34
N VAL A 458 19.72 3.68 -0.34
CA VAL A 458 18.37 4.12 0.08
C VAL A 458 18.30 4.31 1.59
N PHE A 459 18.84 3.37 2.38
CA PHE A 459 18.82 3.47 3.85
C PHE A 459 19.53 4.75 4.31
N ARG A 460 20.74 5.02 3.81
CA ARG A 460 21.51 6.21 4.21
C ARG A 460 20.81 7.50 3.79
N TYR A 461 20.24 7.55 2.58
CA TYR A 461 19.49 8.72 2.12
C TYR A 461 18.32 9.08 3.05
N LEU A 462 17.48 8.10 3.41
CA LEU A 462 16.37 8.32 4.33
C LEU A 462 16.87 8.64 5.75
N ASP A 463 17.83 7.89 6.28
CA ASP A 463 18.34 8.11 7.64
C ASP A 463 19.01 9.48 7.81
N ASP A 464 19.78 9.94 6.82
CA ASP A 464 20.39 11.28 6.82
C ASP A 464 19.36 12.40 6.63
N LEU A 465 18.29 12.16 5.86
CA LEU A 465 17.13 13.06 5.79
C LEU A 465 16.47 13.20 7.16
N HIS A 466 16.25 12.10 7.89
CA HIS A 466 15.64 12.13 9.22
C HIS A 466 16.52 12.82 10.27
N LYS A 467 17.84 12.54 10.30
CA LYS A 467 18.79 13.27 11.15
C LYS A 467 18.70 14.78 10.90
N LYS A 468 18.74 15.19 9.62
CA LYS A 468 18.65 16.59 9.20
C LYS A 468 17.33 17.25 9.62
N THR A 469 16.20 16.56 9.47
CA THR A 469 14.87 17.07 9.87
C THR A 469 14.76 17.28 11.38
N LEU A 470 15.37 16.40 12.17
CA LEU A 470 15.33 16.45 13.64
C LEU A 470 16.46 17.28 14.28
N GLY A 471 17.53 17.57 13.55
CA GLY A 471 18.74 18.21 14.08
C GLY A 471 19.52 17.32 15.04
N TRP A 472 19.51 16.00 14.83
CA TRP A 472 20.18 14.98 15.66
C TRP A 472 21.55 14.59 15.08
#